data_AF-A0A958LHX5-F1
#
_entry.id   AF-A0A958LHX5-F1
#
_cell.length_a   1.000
_cell.length_b   1.000
_cell.length_c   1.000
_cell.angle_alpha   90.00
_cell.angle_beta   90.00
_cell.angle_gamma   90.00
#
_symmetry.space_group_name_H-M   'P 1'
#
loop_
_entity.id
_entity.type
_entity.pdbx_description
1 polymer ?
#
loop_
_entity_poly.entity_id
_entity_poly.type
_entity_poly.pdbx_seq_one_letter_code
_entity_poly.pdbx_strand_id
1 'polypeptide(L)'
;MYFSGKITNSVLTYISRQGAGLEGLYEFSDLPEEFLRDPSCWLDAQKCEHFLGNINREYGAKLNNHVLMESVGHSCHELWSWGVLDSVLRMMPKAQDVFLQPHRFLSYFISPAPELTQLHRESEAIRFEMPWVAEEYPLTSEYLRAALESLPAYLGKQRALVRWRGHQIYIGWSEAQRSFFEKEENEAHFKPELVSAMRQSLELAQQELEEQKRELVNKDCQIDKYRVQLESLSRMSGTSSEVIREFSEARKLDERLELIRSQLRRLDDYMVRAQQLVTILVGQDRKNAQVLEAMKRVDWDYLRTVFPRLVKDMSESLGGLQRDWREASFPGLGELASGMEGANSRSNSCLSANQGDKKLPRDSDRQLNL
;
A
#
# COMPACT_ATOMS: atom_id res chain seq x y z
N MET A 1 -14.37 -11.57 9.17
CA MET A 1 -13.03 -12.01 8.73
C MET A 1 -12.78 -11.39 7.37
N TYR A 2 -11.55 -10.97 7.10
CA TYR A 2 -11.18 -10.31 5.85
C TYR A 2 -9.98 -11.03 5.22
N PHE A 3 -10.01 -11.13 3.90
CA PHE A 3 -8.90 -11.61 3.09
C PHE A 3 -8.20 -10.45 2.40
N SER A 4 -6.90 -10.61 2.22
CA SER A 4 -6.04 -9.61 1.59
C SER A 4 -6.27 -9.54 0.08
N GLY A 5 -6.31 -8.32 -0.48
CA GLY A 5 -6.35 -8.08 -1.92
C GLY A 5 -5.15 -8.67 -2.68
N LYS A 6 -4.10 -9.10 -1.97
CA LYS A 6 -3.00 -9.89 -2.56
C LYS A 6 -3.50 -11.14 -3.28
N ILE A 7 -4.54 -11.79 -2.75
CA ILE A 7 -5.09 -13.02 -3.32
C ILE A 7 -5.74 -12.71 -4.68
N THR A 8 -6.68 -11.75 -4.70
CA THR A 8 -7.37 -11.34 -5.93
C THR A 8 -6.40 -10.75 -6.95
N ASN A 9 -5.47 -9.91 -6.52
CA ASN A 9 -4.44 -9.34 -7.39
C ASN A 9 -3.53 -10.42 -8.00
N SER A 10 -3.17 -11.45 -7.24
CA SER A 10 -2.38 -12.59 -7.75
C SER A 10 -3.12 -13.30 -8.87
N VAL A 11 -4.42 -13.59 -8.66
CA VAL A 11 -5.25 -14.30 -9.63
C VAL A 11 -5.43 -13.47 -10.90
N LEU A 12 -5.75 -12.18 -10.78
CA LEU A 12 -5.90 -11.27 -11.92
C LEU A 12 -4.59 -11.13 -12.70
N THR A 13 -3.46 -10.97 -11.99
CA THR A 13 -2.13 -10.89 -12.61
C THR A 13 -1.79 -12.18 -13.35
N TYR A 14 -2.11 -13.34 -12.77
CA TYR A 14 -1.89 -14.63 -13.42
C TYR A 14 -2.70 -14.76 -14.71
N ILE A 15 -4.00 -14.48 -14.66
CA ILE A 15 -4.89 -14.57 -15.83
C ILE A 15 -4.43 -13.60 -16.94
N SER A 16 -4.07 -12.37 -16.57
CA SER A 16 -3.55 -11.38 -17.50
C SER A 16 -2.26 -11.84 -18.19
N ARG A 17 -1.35 -12.48 -17.45
CA ARG A 17 -0.10 -13.04 -18.01
C ARG A 17 -0.33 -14.24 -18.94
N GLN A 18 -1.41 -14.98 -18.75
CA GLN A 18 -1.82 -16.04 -19.68
C GLN A 18 -2.47 -15.49 -20.98
N GLY A 19 -2.56 -14.16 -21.12
CA GLY A 19 -3.11 -13.50 -22.30
C GLY A 19 -4.64 -13.49 -22.36
N ALA A 20 -5.31 -13.86 -21.28
CA ALA A 20 -6.77 -13.79 -21.20
C ALA A 20 -7.23 -12.37 -20.82
N GLY A 21 -8.21 -11.85 -21.57
CA GLY A 21 -8.83 -10.56 -21.26
C GLY A 21 -9.62 -10.60 -19.95
N LEU A 22 -9.50 -9.56 -19.14
CA LEU A 22 -10.23 -9.36 -17.88
C LEU A 22 -11.55 -8.60 -18.08
N GLU A 23 -11.98 -8.42 -19.33
CA GLU A 23 -13.18 -7.66 -19.70
C GLU A 23 -14.44 -8.41 -19.20
N GLY A 24 -15.35 -7.69 -18.55
CA GLY A 24 -16.58 -8.24 -17.98
C GLY A 24 -16.43 -8.95 -16.63
N LEU A 25 -15.21 -9.28 -16.19
CA LEU A 25 -14.96 -9.99 -14.93
C LEU A 25 -15.45 -9.18 -13.70
N TYR A 26 -15.30 -7.86 -13.77
CA TYR A 26 -15.73 -6.93 -12.73
C TYR A 26 -17.25 -6.74 -12.66
N GLU A 27 -18.00 -7.16 -13.68
CA GLU A 27 -19.47 -7.10 -13.67
C GLU A 27 -20.09 -8.19 -12.79
N PHE A 28 -19.32 -9.25 -12.48
CA PHE A 28 -19.75 -10.36 -11.63
C PHE A 28 -19.45 -10.15 -10.14
N SER A 29 -19.03 -8.95 -9.75
CA SER A 29 -18.67 -8.63 -8.37
C SER A 29 -19.24 -7.29 -7.95
N ASP A 30 -19.79 -7.24 -6.75
CA ASP A 30 -20.16 -5.98 -6.10
C ASP A 30 -18.94 -5.20 -5.58
N LEU A 31 -17.73 -5.76 -5.73
CA LEU A 31 -16.49 -5.14 -5.28
C LEU A 31 -15.93 -4.21 -6.37
N PRO A 32 -15.61 -2.95 -6.04
CA PRO A 32 -14.92 -2.04 -6.94
C PRO A 32 -13.64 -2.65 -7.53
N GLU A 33 -13.42 -2.47 -8.82
CA GLU A 33 -12.23 -2.93 -9.54
C GLU A 33 -10.92 -2.49 -8.87
N GLU A 34 -10.88 -1.26 -8.37
CA GLU A 34 -9.73 -0.68 -7.68
C GLU A 34 -9.29 -1.53 -6.48
N PHE A 35 -10.24 -2.06 -5.71
CA PHE A 35 -9.95 -2.92 -4.56
C PHE A 35 -9.52 -4.32 -4.99
N LEU A 36 -10.07 -4.86 -6.08
CA LEU A 36 -9.67 -6.18 -6.55
C LEU A 36 -8.21 -6.22 -7.04
N ARG A 37 -7.71 -5.09 -7.55
CA ARG A 37 -6.33 -4.92 -8.03
C ARG A 37 -5.35 -4.45 -6.96
N ASP A 38 -5.81 -3.77 -5.90
CA ASP A 38 -4.93 -3.28 -4.85
C ASP A 38 -4.51 -4.40 -3.88
N PRO A 39 -3.21 -4.80 -3.84
CA PRO A 39 -2.73 -5.81 -2.91
C PRO A 39 -2.73 -5.36 -1.43
N SER A 40 -2.97 -4.09 -1.14
CA SER A 40 -2.99 -3.54 0.23
C SER A 40 -4.39 -3.53 0.84
N CYS A 41 -5.43 -3.75 0.04
CA CYS A 41 -6.79 -3.70 0.53
C CYS A 41 -7.18 -4.96 1.32
N TRP A 42 -8.26 -4.83 2.10
CA TRP A 42 -8.89 -5.94 2.82
C TRP A 42 -10.31 -6.13 2.29
N LEU A 43 -10.61 -7.34 1.85
CA LEU A 43 -11.88 -7.74 1.27
C LEU A 43 -12.65 -8.63 2.25
N ASP A 44 -13.97 -8.48 2.30
CA ASP A 44 -14.83 -9.38 3.07
C ASP A 44 -14.63 -10.82 2.59
N ALA A 45 -14.48 -11.77 3.52
CA ALA A 45 -14.12 -13.14 3.21
C ALA A 45 -15.12 -13.82 2.27
N GLN A 46 -16.43 -13.61 2.47
CA GLN A 46 -17.47 -14.22 1.63
C GLN A 46 -17.49 -13.60 0.24
N LYS A 47 -17.32 -12.27 0.15
CA LYS A 47 -17.26 -11.58 -1.15
C LYS A 47 -16.03 -11.97 -1.96
N CYS A 48 -14.88 -12.11 -1.30
CA CYS A 48 -13.64 -12.57 -1.92
C CYS A 48 -13.81 -14.00 -2.45
N GLU A 49 -14.35 -14.91 -1.63
CA GLU A 49 -14.58 -16.30 -2.02
C GLU A 49 -15.57 -16.41 -3.20
N HIS A 50 -16.66 -15.63 -3.17
CA HIS A 50 -17.62 -15.57 -4.27
C HIS A 50 -16.96 -15.10 -5.58
N PHE A 51 -16.16 -14.04 -5.50
CA PHE A 51 -15.40 -13.52 -6.63
C PHE A 51 -14.42 -14.55 -7.20
N LEU A 52 -13.65 -15.23 -6.35
CA LEU A 52 -12.76 -16.31 -6.77
C LEU A 52 -13.54 -17.46 -7.42
N GLY A 53 -14.74 -17.77 -6.93
CA GLY A 53 -15.62 -18.77 -7.51
C GLY A 53 -16.10 -18.42 -8.92
N ASN A 54 -16.46 -17.16 -9.14
CA ASN A 54 -16.83 -16.66 -10.46
C ASN A 54 -15.66 -16.73 -11.44
N ILE A 55 -14.47 -16.29 -11.01
CA ILE A 55 -13.25 -16.42 -11.81
C ILE A 55 -12.94 -17.88 -12.13
N ASN A 56 -12.96 -18.77 -11.14
CA ASN A 56 -12.61 -20.16 -11.34
C ASN A 56 -13.57 -20.84 -12.32
N ARG A 57 -14.87 -20.50 -12.28
CA ARG A 57 -15.87 -20.99 -13.24
C ARG A 57 -15.60 -20.49 -14.66
N GLU A 58 -15.29 -19.22 -14.81
CA GLU A 58 -15.13 -18.61 -16.13
C GLU A 58 -13.78 -18.94 -16.78
N TYR A 59 -12.70 -18.88 -16.01
CA TYR A 59 -11.32 -18.99 -16.52
C TYR A 59 -10.69 -20.35 -16.23
N GLY A 60 -11.16 -21.11 -15.24
CA GLY A 60 -10.62 -22.44 -14.94
C GLY A 60 -10.74 -23.39 -16.14
N ALA A 61 -11.89 -23.39 -16.81
CA ALA A 61 -12.09 -24.18 -18.03
C ALA A 61 -11.30 -23.63 -19.24
N LYS A 62 -11.23 -22.30 -19.40
CA LYS A 62 -10.52 -21.65 -20.52
C LYS A 62 -9.00 -21.87 -20.46
N LEU A 63 -8.44 -22.01 -19.27
CA LEU A 63 -7.00 -22.16 -19.04
C LEU A 63 -6.56 -23.63 -18.88
N ASN A 64 -7.44 -24.61 -19.12
CA ASN A 64 -7.21 -26.04 -18.86
C ASN A 64 -6.75 -26.35 -17.42
N ASN A 65 -6.99 -25.42 -16.49
CA ASN A 65 -6.60 -25.53 -15.09
C ASN A 65 -7.88 -25.72 -14.27
N HIS A 66 -8.27 -26.98 -14.08
CA HIS A 66 -9.38 -27.33 -13.18
C HIS A 66 -9.14 -26.86 -11.73
N VAL A 67 -7.89 -26.50 -11.40
CA VAL A 67 -7.47 -25.99 -10.09
C VAL A 67 -6.72 -24.66 -10.28
N LEU A 68 -7.44 -23.62 -10.70
CA LEU A 68 -6.85 -22.31 -10.97
C LEU A 68 -6.15 -21.75 -9.72
N MET A 69 -6.77 -21.86 -8.55
CA MET A 69 -6.22 -21.32 -7.30
C MET A 69 -4.89 -21.96 -6.91
N GLU A 70 -4.77 -23.27 -7.10
CA GLU A 70 -3.51 -23.99 -6.91
C GLU A 70 -2.43 -23.48 -7.88
N SER A 71 -2.78 -23.36 -9.16
CA SER A 71 -1.85 -22.90 -10.19
C SER A 71 -1.33 -21.48 -9.91
N VAL A 72 -2.23 -20.58 -9.50
CA VAL A 72 -1.87 -19.20 -9.13
C VAL A 72 -0.99 -19.20 -7.87
N GLY A 73 -1.36 -19.96 -6.84
CA GLY A 73 -0.57 -20.06 -5.60
C GLY A 73 0.83 -20.63 -5.83
N HIS A 74 0.96 -21.62 -6.72
CA HIS A 74 2.26 -22.17 -7.13
C HIS A 74 3.13 -21.17 -7.90
N SER A 75 2.52 -20.31 -8.70
CA SER A 75 3.20 -19.29 -9.48
C SER A 75 3.44 -17.97 -8.73
N CYS A 76 3.00 -17.82 -7.47
CA CYS A 76 3.05 -16.54 -6.76
C CYS A 76 4.45 -15.89 -6.74
N HIS A 77 5.50 -16.71 -6.58
CA HIS A 77 6.90 -16.28 -6.60
C HIS A 77 7.36 -15.62 -7.91
N GLU A 78 6.72 -15.96 -9.02
CA GLU A 78 6.97 -15.39 -10.35
C GLU A 78 6.06 -14.22 -10.66
N LEU A 79 4.92 -14.08 -9.96
CA LEU A 79 3.89 -13.07 -10.24
C LEU A 79 4.21 -11.69 -9.68
N TRP A 80 5.00 -11.60 -8.61
CA TRP A 80 5.33 -10.33 -7.91
C TRP A 80 4.07 -9.54 -7.51
N SER A 81 3.07 -10.26 -7.02
CA SER A 81 1.72 -9.74 -6.80
C SER A 81 1.41 -9.47 -5.33
N TRP A 82 2.34 -9.78 -4.42
CA TRP A 82 2.23 -9.55 -2.98
C TRP A 82 2.90 -8.25 -2.52
N GLY A 83 3.59 -7.55 -3.43
CA GLY A 83 4.21 -6.26 -3.16
C GLY A 83 5.45 -6.41 -2.29
N VAL A 84 5.53 -5.68 -1.17
CA VAL A 84 6.70 -5.68 -0.28
C VAL A 84 7.02 -7.08 0.26
N LEU A 85 6.00 -7.93 0.45
CA LEU A 85 6.20 -9.30 0.93
C LEU A 85 7.06 -10.13 -0.03
N ASP A 86 6.94 -9.93 -1.35
CA ASP A 86 7.78 -10.61 -2.34
C ASP A 86 9.28 -10.29 -2.11
N SER A 87 9.60 -9.02 -1.88
CA SER A 87 10.97 -8.57 -1.61
C SER A 87 11.50 -9.16 -0.30
N VAL A 88 10.68 -9.17 0.76
CA VAL A 88 11.07 -9.73 2.05
C VAL A 88 11.40 -11.22 1.90
N LEU A 89 10.53 -12.00 1.26
CA LEU A 89 10.73 -13.44 1.07
C LEU A 89 12.01 -13.76 0.28
N ARG A 90 12.37 -12.93 -0.70
CA ARG A 90 13.61 -13.09 -1.49
C ARG A 90 14.88 -12.73 -0.73
N MET A 91 14.77 -11.88 0.29
CA MET A 91 15.90 -11.49 1.15
C MET A 91 16.12 -12.47 2.31
N MET A 92 15.27 -13.49 2.47
CA MET A 92 15.40 -14.43 3.57
C MET A 92 16.56 -15.42 3.34
N PRO A 93 17.34 -15.73 4.38
CA PRO A 93 18.48 -16.65 4.26
C PRO A 93 18.05 -18.12 4.11
N LYS A 94 16.93 -18.52 4.74
CA LYS A 94 16.38 -19.87 4.66
C LYS A 94 14.86 -19.85 4.52
N ALA A 95 14.33 -20.64 3.58
CA ALA A 95 12.87 -20.76 3.36
C ALA A 95 12.15 -21.33 4.58
N GLN A 96 12.84 -22.17 5.35
CA GLN A 96 12.34 -22.78 6.59
C GLN A 96 11.97 -21.72 7.64
N ASP A 97 12.63 -20.57 7.62
CA ASP A 97 12.39 -19.51 8.60
C ASP A 97 10.97 -18.93 8.47
N VAL A 98 10.38 -18.97 7.27
CA VAL A 98 8.98 -18.55 7.06
C VAL A 98 8.03 -19.52 7.78
N PHE A 99 8.33 -20.80 7.73
CA PHE A 99 7.49 -21.83 8.35
C PHE A 99 7.59 -21.82 9.88
N LEU A 100 8.68 -21.31 10.48
CA LEU A 100 8.82 -21.19 11.94
C LEU A 100 7.78 -20.27 12.58
N GLN A 101 7.28 -19.30 11.82
CA GLN A 101 6.27 -18.32 12.24
C GLN A 101 5.09 -18.28 11.24
N PRO A 102 4.32 -19.38 11.12
CA PRO A 102 3.25 -19.46 10.12
C PRO A 102 2.14 -18.43 10.39
N HIS A 103 1.92 -18.08 11.66
CA HIS A 103 0.99 -17.01 12.05
C HIS A 103 1.33 -15.67 11.39
N ARG A 104 2.61 -15.30 11.37
CA ARG A 104 3.07 -14.04 10.79
C ARG A 104 2.87 -14.03 9.28
N PHE A 105 3.19 -15.13 8.61
CA PHE A 105 2.92 -15.27 7.18
C PHE A 105 1.42 -15.13 6.87
N LEU A 106 0.57 -15.87 7.58
CA LEU A 106 -0.88 -15.84 7.38
C LEU A 106 -1.49 -14.46 7.70
N SER A 107 -0.90 -13.68 8.61
CA SER A 107 -1.38 -12.32 8.93
C SER A 107 -1.28 -11.33 7.76
N TYR A 108 -0.47 -11.61 6.73
CA TYR A 108 -0.45 -10.81 5.50
C TYR A 108 -1.64 -11.07 4.58
N PHE A 109 -2.33 -12.19 4.79
CA PHE A 109 -3.45 -12.67 3.96
C PHE A 109 -4.78 -12.63 4.68
N ILE A 110 -4.79 -12.68 6.01
CA ILE A 110 -6.00 -12.82 6.83
C ILE A 110 -6.01 -11.76 7.93
N SER A 111 -7.13 -11.05 8.06
CA SER A 111 -7.39 -10.08 9.13
C SER A 111 -8.74 -10.34 9.82
N PRO A 112 -8.81 -10.37 11.16
CA PRO A 112 -7.70 -10.30 12.11
C PRO A 112 -6.77 -11.51 11.98
N ALA A 113 -5.52 -11.38 12.43
CA ALA A 113 -4.54 -12.46 12.32
C ALA A 113 -5.06 -13.75 13.00
N PRO A 114 -4.97 -14.92 12.34
CA PRO A 114 -5.61 -16.13 12.82
C PRO A 114 -4.91 -16.67 14.07
N GLU A 115 -5.67 -16.92 15.14
CA GLU A 115 -5.15 -17.57 16.35
C GLU A 115 -4.83 -19.03 16.04
N LEU A 116 -3.54 -19.33 15.83
CA LEU A 116 -3.09 -20.69 15.54
C LEU A 116 -3.04 -21.49 16.84
N THR A 117 -3.72 -22.63 16.86
CA THR A 117 -3.69 -23.57 17.99
C THR A 117 -2.83 -24.78 17.64
N GLN A 118 -2.36 -25.50 18.66
CA GLN A 118 -1.59 -26.76 18.51
C GLN A 118 -0.39 -26.65 17.55
N LEU A 119 0.41 -25.57 17.64
CA LEU A 119 1.62 -25.42 16.82
C LEU A 119 2.71 -26.40 17.27
N HIS A 120 2.87 -27.49 16.54
CA HIS A 120 3.93 -28.47 16.72
C HIS A 120 5.04 -28.26 15.68
N ARG A 121 6.27 -28.11 16.16
CA ARG A 121 7.47 -27.94 15.32
C ARG A 121 8.30 -29.21 15.38
N GLU A 122 8.48 -29.85 14.24
CA GLU A 122 9.36 -30.99 14.03
C GLU A 122 10.60 -30.51 13.24
N SER A 123 11.61 -31.37 13.09
CA SER A 123 12.85 -31.02 12.36
C SER A 123 12.61 -30.73 10.88
N GLU A 124 11.64 -31.43 10.28
CA GLU A 124 11.34 -31.39 8.85
C GLU A 124 9.87 -31.11 8.54
N ALA A 125 9.09 -30.77 9.57
CA ALA A 125 7.68 -30.48 9.41
C ALA A 125 7.16 -29.52 10.48
N ILE A 126 6.08 -28.82 10.15
CA ILE A 126 5.30 -28.02 11.10
C ILE A 126 3.83 -28.38 10.95
N ARG A 127 3.15 -28.50 12.09
CA ARG A 127 1.71 -28.76 12.19
C ARG A 127 1.07 -27.69 13.03
N PHE A 128 -0.10 -27.22 12.62
CA PHE A 128 -0.92 -26.31 13.41
C PHE A 128 -2.38 -26.37 12.99
N GLU A 129 -3.24 -25.84 13.84
CA GLU A 129 -4.68 -25.77 13.63
C GLU A 129 -5.14 -24.34 13.38
N MET A 130 -5.98 -24.17 12.36
CA MET A 130 -6.66 -22.94 12.00
C MET A 130 -7.97 -22.81 12.79
N PRO A 131 -8.44 -21.59 13.07
CA PRO A 131 -9.71 -21.39 13.79
C PRO A 131 -10.95 -21.67 12.93
N TRP A 132 -10.79 -21.99 11.65
CA TRP A 132 -11.86 -22.41 10.74
C TRP A 132 -11.45 -23.63 9.90
N VAL A 133 -12.45 -24.24 9.28
CA VAL A 133 -12.34 -25.39 8.38
C VAL A 133 -12.06 -24.96 6.95
N ALA A 134 -11.18 -25.68 6.25
CA ALA A 134 -10.85 -25.40 4.85
C ALA A 134 -12.09 -25.35 3.94
N GLU A 135 -13.13 -26.12 4.28
CA GLU A 135 -14.38 -26.21 3.54
C GLU A 135 -15.24 -24.94 3.64
N GLU A 136 -14.96 -24.03 4.59
CA GLU A 136 -15.67 -22.74 4.70
C GLU A 136 -15.25 -21.76 3.60
N TYR A 137 -13.97 -21.76 3.22
CA TYR A 137 -13.40 -20.91 2.17
C TYR A 137 -12.48 -21.74 1.24
N PRO A 138 -13.04 -22.68 0.46
CA PRO A 138 -12.28 -23.70 -0.25
C PRO A 138 -11.26 -23.13 -1.24
N LEU A 139 -11.61 -22.11 -2.01
CA LEU A 139 -10.75 -21.50 -3.03
C LEU A 139 -9.63 -20.70 -2.39
N THR A 140 -9.96 -19.93 -1.36
CA THR A 140 -8.95 -19.19 -0.59
C THR A 140 -7.99 -20.12 0.15
N SER A 141 -8.51 -21.17 0.79
CA SER A 141 -7.69 -22.19 1.46
C SER A 141 -6.80 -22.96 0.49
N GLU A 142 -7.30 -23.28 -0.70
CA GLU A 142 -6.52 -23.91 -1.76
C GLU A 142 -5.40 -23.01 -2.28
N TYR A 143 -5.71 -21.73 -2.53
CA TYR A 143 -4.71 -20.73 -2.89
C TYR A 143 -3.62 -20.62 -1.82
N LEU A 144 -4.01 -20.48 -0.55
CA LEU A 144 -3.07 -20.34 0.57
C LEU A 144 -2.23 -21.60 0.78
N ARG A 145 -2.82 -22.79 0.61
CA ARG A 145 -2.08 -24.06 0.62
C ARG A 145 -1.00 -24.04 -0.46
N ALA A 146 -1.36 -23.76 -1.70
CA ALA A 146 -0.42 -23.72 -2.81
C ALA A 146 0.64 -22.61 -2.68
N ALA A 147 0.25 -21.46 -2.11
CA ALA A 147 1.17 -20.38 -1.76
C ALA A 147 2.19 -20.80 -0.70
N LEU A 148 1.78 -21.56 0.32
CA LEU A 148 2.69 -22.11 1.33
C LEU A 148 3.65 -23.13 0.72
N GLU A 149 3.21 -23.95 -0.25
CA GLU A 149 4.05 -24.90 -0.98
C GLU A 149 5.13 -24.21 -1.80
N SER A 150 4.82 -23.06 -2.38
CA SER A 150 5.71 -22.31 -3.26
C SER A 150 6.68 -21.37 -2.53
N LEU A 151 6.56 -21.18 -1.21
CA LEU A 151 7.49 -20.34 -0.43
C LEU A 151 8.96 -20.70 -0.63
N PRO A 152 9.39 -21.97 -0.65
CA PRO A 152 10.78 -22.30 -0.94
C PRO A 152 11.26 -21.89 -2.34
N ALA A 153 10.34 -21.75 -3.30
CA ALA A 153 10.67 -21.36 -4.68
C ALA A 153 11.17 -19.90 -4.77
N TYR A 154 10.82 -19.02 -3.82
CA TYR A 154 11.40 -17.67 -3.71
C TYR A 154 12.93 -17.68 -3.53
N LEU A 155 13.48 -18.78 -3.00
CA LEU A 155 14.92 -19.01 -2.82
C LEU A 155 15.48 -20.03 -3.83
N GLY A 156 14.74 -20.34 -4.89
CA GLY A 156 15.13 -21.33 -5.89
C GLY A 156 15.14 -22.78 -5.39
N LYS A 157 14.47 -23.08 -4.28
CA LYS A 157 14.37 -24.45 -3.73
C LYS A 157 13.11 -25.15 -4.24
N GLN A 158 13.11 -26.48 -4.13
CA GLN A 158 11.94 -27.31 -4.40
C GLN A 158 10.78 -26.98 -3.46
N ARG A 159 9.56 -27.09 -3.97
CA ARG A 159 8.32 -26.79 -3.24
C ARG A 159 8.19 -27.67 -1.99
N ALA A 160 7.57 -27.13 -0.95
CA ALA A 160 7.21 -27.89 0.25
C ALA A 160 5.96 -28.73 -0.03
N LEU A 161 5.72 -29.75 0.79
CA LEU A 161 4.48 -30.51 0.79
C LEU A 161 3.53 -29.91 1.83
N VAL A 162 2.39 -29.35 1.41
CA VAL A 162 1.40 -28.80 2.33
C VAL A 162 0.09 -29.56 2.22
N ARG A 163 -0.43 -30.02 3.36
CA ARG A 163 -1.74 -30.67 3.45
C ARG A 163 -2.61 -29.86 4.39
N TRP A 164 -3.75 -29.40 3.89
CA TRP A 164 -4.78 -28.75 4.68
C TRP A 164 -6.02 -29.66 4.67
N ARG A 165 -6.42 -30.16 5.85
CA ARG A 165 -7.62 -31.00 6.01
C ARG A 165 -8.41 -30.55 7.24
N GLY A 166 -9.65 -30.14 7.04
CA GLY A 166 -10.45 -29.51 8.08
C GLY A 166 -9.72 -28.32 8.69
N HIS A 167 -9.45 -28.37 10.00
CA HIS A 167 -8.70 -27.33 10.72
C HIS A 167 -7.18 -27.51 10.65
N GLN A 168 -6.68 -28.69 10.30
CA GLN A 168 -5.26 -29.03 10.44
C GLN A 168 -4.47 -28.70 9.18
N ILE A 169 -3.37 -27.96 9.37
CA ILE A 169 -2.36 -27.70 8.34
C ILE A 169 -1.08 -28.45 8.72
N TYR A 170 -0.59 -29.26 7.80
CA TYR A 170 0.70 -29.93 7.85
C TYR A 170 1.59 -29.37 6.74
N ILE A 171 2.78 -28.89 7.09
CA ILE A 171 3.81 -28.43 6.16
C ILE A 171 5.01 -29.35 6.36
N GLY A 172 5.35 -30.16 5.37
CA GLY A 172 6.53 -31.01 5.37
C GLY A 172 7.55 -30.52 4.34
N TRP A 173 8.82 -30.49 4.74
CA TRP A 173 9.95 -30.24 3.85
C TRP A 173 10.98 -31.37 4.06
N SER A 174 10.91 -32.43 3.25
CA SER A 174 11.76 -33.61 3.46
C SER A 174 11.89 -34.51 2.23
N GLU A 175 10.89 -34.55 1.36
CA GLU A 175 10.89 -35.55 0.28
C GLU A 175 11.74 -35.09 -0.92
N ALA A 176 12.88 -35.76 -1.10
CA ALA A 176 13.84 -35.65 -2.21
C ALA A 176 14.80 -34.44 -2.25
N GLN A 177 15.12 -33.82 -1.11
CA GLN A 177 16.36 -33.05 -1.01
C GLN A 177 17.52 -34.02 -0.77
N ARG A 178 18.52 -34.05 -1.66
CA ARG A 178 19.80 -34.69 -1.34
C ARG A 178 20.29 -34.08 -0.03
N SER A 179 20.35 -34.92 1.00
CA SER A 179 20.90 -34.63 2.31
C SER A 179 22.10 -33.69 2.20
N PHE A 180 21.93 -32.47 2.71
CA PHE A 180 23.00 -31.50 2.91
C PHE A 180 23.46 -31.53 4.37
N PHE A 181 23.39 -32.68 5.04
CA PHE A 181 24.11 -32.88 6.29
C PHE A 181 25.61 -33.02 5.97
N GLU A 182 26.26 -31.90 5.65
CA GLU A 182 27.57 -31.68 6.22
C GLU A 182 27.35 -31.50 7.71
N LYS A 183 27.75 -32.53 8.46
CA LYS A 183 27.88 -32.48 9.91
C LYS A 183 28.90 -31.39 10.23
N GLU A 184 28.43 -30.18 10.52
CA GLU A 184 29.13 -29.32 11.44
C GLU A 184 28.16 -28.77 12.47
N GLU A 185 28.53 -29.06 13.70
CA GLU A 185 28.04 -28.51 14.95
C GLU A 185 27.81 -27.00 14.81
N ASN A 186 26.64 -26.53 15.21
CA ASN A 186 26.59 -25.66 16.38
C ASN A 186 25.14 -25.44 16.81
N GLU A 187 25.01 -25.37 18.12
CA GLU A 187 23.82 -25.05 18.87
C GLU A 187 23.02 -23.90 18.26
N ALA A 188 21.71 -23.91 18.50
CA ALA A 188 20.80 -22.82 18.18
C ALA A 188 21.28 -21.48 18.78
N HIS A 189 22.18 -20.79 18.09
CA HIS A 189 22.48 -19.39 18.30
C HIS A 189 21.56 -18.57 17.41
N PHE A 190 20.42 -18.20 18.00
CA PHE A 190 19.58 -17.10 17.53
C PHE A 190 20.49 -15.90 17.27
N LYS A 191 20.54 -15.39 16.03
CA LYS A 191 21.20 -14.12 15.76
C LYS A 191 20.36 -13.00 16.38
N PRO A 192 20.85 -12.30 17.43
CA PRO A 192 20.10 -11.23 18.10
C PRO A 192 19.84 -10.03 17.17
N GLU A 193 20.59 -9.92 16.07
CA GLU A 193 20.41 -8.89 15.03
C GLU A 193 19.13 -9.07 14.22
N LEU A 194 18.73 -10.31 13.93
CA LEU A 194 17.46 -10.57 13.22
C LEU A 194 16.27 -10.29 14.14
N VAL A 195 16.40 -10.68 15.42
CA VAL A 195 15.39 -10.40 16.44
C VAL A 195 15.32 -8.90 16.74
N SER A 196 16.44 -8.18 16.77
CA SER A 196 16.46 -6.73 16.97
C SER A 196 15.91 -5.99 15.76
N ALA A 197 16.30 -6.35 14.53
CA ALA A 197 15.76 -5.74 13.32
C ALA A 197 14.26 -6.02 13.16
N MET A 198 13.80 -7.24 13.47
CA MET A 198 12.38 -7.57 13.45
C MET A 198 11.60 -6.87 14.56
N ARG A 199 12.16 -6.76 15.77
CA ARG A 199 11.56 -6.02 16.87
C ARG A 199 11.47 -4.53 16.56
N GLN A 200 12.51 -3.96 15.96
CA GLN A 200 12.54 -2.55 15.56
C GLN A 200 11.53 -2.26 14.44
N SER A 201 11.38 -3.16 13.47
CA SER A 201 10.33 -3.05 12.44
C SER A 201 8.92 -3.17 13.03
N LEU A 202 8.74 -3.98 14.08
CA LEU A 202 7.45 -4.17 14.75
C LEU A 202 7.11 -3.00 15.68
N GLU A 203 8.11 -2.45 16.38
CA GLU A 203 8.00 -1.22 17.17
C GLU A 203 7.67 -0.02 16.26
N LEU A 204 8.31 0.09 15.09
CA LEU A 204 7.99 1.14 14.11
C LEU A 204 6.57 0.98 13.57
N ALA A 205 6.17 -0.24 13.19
CA ALA A 205 4.82 -0.50 12.71
C ALA A 205 3.75 -0.25 13.79
N GLN A 206 4.04 -0.58 15.06
CA GLN A 206 3.15 -0.28 16.19
C GLN A 206 3.07 1.23 16.47
N GLN A 207 4.19 1.94 16.41
CA GLN A 207 4.20 3.40 16.56
C GLN A 207 3.42 4.10 15.47
N GLU A 208 3.62 3.69 14.21
CA GLU A 208 2.89 4.26 13.07
C GLU A 208 1.38 4.00 13.19
N LEU A 209 0.99 2.81 13.66
CA LEU A 209 -0.40 2.44 13.87
C LEU A 209 -1.02 3.22 15.04
N GLU A 210 -0.29 3.43 16.14
CA GLU A 210 -0.74 4.28 17.25
C GLU A 210 -0.86 5.75 16.85
N GLU A 211 0.05 6.25 16.02
CA GLU A 211 0.03 7.62 15.51
C GLU A 211 -1.14 7.84 14.55
N GLN A 212 -1.36 6.91 13.61
CA GLN A 212 -2.55 6.94 12.74
C GLN A 212 -3.85 6.82 13.54
N LYS A 213 -3.88 5.99 14.59
CA LYS A 213 -5.05 5.88 15.47
C LYS A 213 -5.31 7.17 16.24
N ARG A 214 -4.26 7.84 16.72
CA ARG A 214 -4.39 9.18 17.35
C ARG A 214 -4.88 10.22 16.36
N GLU A 215 -4.36 10.20 15.13
CA GLU A 215 -4.79 11.12 14.09
C GLU A 215 -6.27 10.90 13.72
N LEU A 216 -6.70 9.64 13.60
CA LEU A 216 -8.11 9.29 13.37
C LEU A 216 -9.00 9.77 14.51
N VAL A 217 -8.65 9.51 15.77
CA VAL A 217 -9.42 10.01 16.93
C VAL A 217 -9.49 11.54 16.95
N ASN A 218 -8.41 12.23 16.56
CA ASN A 218 -8.40 13.69 16.50
C ASN A 218 -9.28 14.21 15.35
N LYS A 219 -9.25 13.55 14.18
CA LYS A 219 -10.14 13.86 13.05
C LYS A 219 -11.60 13.56 13.36
N ASP A 220 -11.90 12.47 14.05
CA ASP A 220 -13.27 12.14 14.51
C ASP A 220 -13.77 13.19 15.52
N CYS A 221 -12.92 13.61 16.46
CA CYS A 221 -13.25 14.70 17.37
C CYS A 221 -13.49 16.03 16.65
N GLN A 222 -12.74 16.32 15.59
CA GLN A 222 -12.97 17.50 14.75
C GLN A 222 -14.28 17.38 13.97
N ILE A 223 -14.57 16.21 13.41
CA ILE A 223 -15.84 15.94 12.71
C ILE A 223 -17.02 16.16 13.64
N ASP A 224 -16.96 15.65 14.88
CA ASP A 224 -18.03 15.84 15.86
C ASP A 224 -18.19 17.31 16.27
N LYS A 225 -17.08 18.04 16.46
CA LYS A 225 -17.12 19.48 16.72
C LYS A 225 -17.77 20.24 15.56
N TYR A 226 -17.40 19.92 14.31
CA TYR A 226 -18.00 20.56 13.14
C TYR A 226 -19.46 20.16 12.95
N ARG A 227 -19.87 18.94 13.27
CA ARG A 227 -21.27 18.50 13.24
C ARG A 227 -22.13 19.25 14.25
N VAL A 228 -21.65 19.41 15.49
CA VAL A 228 -22.37 20.17 16.53
C VAL A 228 -22.43 21.67 16.19
N GLN A 229 -21.38 22.22 15.57
CA GLN A 229 -21.39 23.59 15.06
C GLN A 229 -22.35 23.76 13.87
N LEU A 230 -22.39 22.80 12.95
CA LEU A 230 -23.35 22.79 11.84
C LEU A 230 -24.79 22.67 12.34
N GLU A 231 -25.08 21.77 13.27
CA GLU A 231 -26.42 21.63 13.84
C GLU A 231 -26.87 22.88 14.61
N SER A 232 -25.96 23.54 15.33
CA SER A 232 -26.29 24.79 16.04
C SER A 232 -26.51 25.96 15.06
N LEU A 233 -25.73 26.06 13.99
CA LEU A 233 -25.94 27.03 12.90
C LEU A 233 -27.21 26.76 12.09
N SER A 234 -27.52 25.49 11.80
CA SER A 234 -28.75 25.09 11.10
C SER A 234 -30.02 25.34 11.92
N ARG A 235 -29.93 25.30 13.26
CA ARG A 235 -31.04 25.70 14.14
C ARG A 235 -31.24 27.21 14.24
N MET A 236 -30.21 28.00 13.93
CA MET A 236 -30.26 29.47 13.97
C MET A 236 -30.60 30.13 12.63
N SER A 237 -30.38 29.46 11.50
CA SER A 237 -30.60 30.00 10.14
C SER A 237 -31.74 29.27 9.42
N GLY A 238 -32.94 29.85 9.48
CA GLY A 238 -34.11 29.44 8.70
C GLY A 238 -34.02 29.68 7.18
N THR A 239 -32.83 29.93 6.64
CA THR A 239 -32.57 30.37 5.25
C THR A 239 -31.68 29.39 4.47
N SER A 240 -31.66 28.11 4.87
CA SER A 240 -30.62 27.15 4.43
C SER A 240 -30.79 26.55 3.02
N SER A 241 -31.95 26.65 2.35
CA SER A 241 -32.13 25.89 1.10
C SER A 241 -31.45 26.51 -0.13
N GLU A 242 -31.27 27.83 -0.19
CA GLU A 242 -30.64 28.51 -1.34
C GLU A 242 -29.11 28.56 -1.19
N VAL A 243 -28.61 28.83 0.03
CA VAL A 243 -27.17 28.88 0.31
C VAL A 243 -26.51 27.50 0.11
N ILE A 244 -27.15 26.40 0.52
CA ILE A 244 -26.61 25.05 0.30
C ILE A 244 -26.51 24.72 -1.20
N ARG A 245 -27.41 25.26 -2.04
CA ARG A 245 -27.39 25.04 -3.49
C ARG A 245 -26.26 25.81 -4.17
N GLU A 246 -26.04 27.06 -3.80
CA GLU A 246 -24.93 27.87 -4.30
C GLU A 246 -23.56 27.30 -3.87
N PHE A 247 -23.43 26.84 -2.62
CA PHE A 247 -22.21 26.16 -2.14
C PHE A 247 -21.94 24.82 -2.87
N SER A 248 -22.98 24.09 -3.28
CA SER A 248 -22.86 22.85 -4.05
C SER A 248 -22.34 23.09 -5.46
N GLU A 249 -22.85 24.12 -6.15
CA GLU A 249 -22.41 24.49 -7.49
C GLU A 249 -20.99 25.04 -7.47
N ALA A 250 -20.65 25.78 -6.41
CA ALA A 250 -19.31 26.27 -6.16
C ALA A 250 -18.29 25.12 -6.00
N ARG A 251 -18.58 24.11 -5.16
CA ARG A 251 -17.69 22.95 -5.00
C ARG A 251 -17.47 22.18 -6.31
N LYS A 252 -18.52 22.01 -7.11
CA LYS A 252 -18.42 21.33 -8.41
C LYS A 252 -17.52 22.06 -9.40
N LEU A 253 -17.45 23.40 -9.34
CA LEU A 253 -16.56 24.18 -10.20
C LEU A 253 -15.09 24.05 -9.75
N ASP A 254 -14.84 24.10 -8.44
CA ASP A 254 -13.50 23.94 -7.87
C ASP A 254 -12.92 22.53 -8.17
N GLU A 255 -13.75 21.49 -8.04
CA GLU A 255 -13.38 20.11 -8.43
C GLU A 255 -13.03 20.00 -9.93
N ARG A 256 -13.75 20.70 -10.80
CA ARG A 256 -13.46 20.74 -12.25
C ARG A 256 -12.17 21.48 -12.56
N LEU A 257 -11.89 22.58 -11.85
CA LEU A 257 -10.65 23.34 -12.01
C LEU A 257 -9.43 22.53 -11.55
N GLU A 258 -9.54 21.80 -10.43
CA GLU A 258 -8.49 20.88 -9.97
C GLU A 258 -8.26 19.72 -10.96
N LEU A 259 -9.33 19.19 -11.56
CA LEU A 259 -9.22 18.16 -12.60
C LEU A 259 -8.46 18.69 -13.84
N ILE A 260 -8.79 19.89 -14.32
CA ILE A 260 -8.09 20.52 -15.46
C ILE A 260 -6.62 20.77 -15.13
N ARG A 261 -6.33 21.24 -13.92
CA ARG A 261 -4.96 21.45 -13.44
C ARG A 261 -4.15 20.16 -13.38
N SER A 262 -4.77 19.07 -12.91
CA SER A 262 -4.19 17.74 -12.91
C SER A 262 -3.90 17.25 -14.33
N GLN A 263 -4.83 17.45 -15.26
CA GLN A 263 -4.65 17.09 -16.67
C GLN A 263 -3.53 17.89 -17.36
N LEU A 264 -3.40 19.19 -17.05
CA LEU A 264 -2.30 20.03 -17.57
C LEU A 264 -0.92 19.57 -17.05
N ARG A 265 -0.81 19.19 -15.77
CA ARG A 265 0.43 18.62 -15.23
C ARG A 265 0.80 17.30 -15.91
N ARG A 266 -0.19 16.44 -16.18
CA ARG A 266 0.04 15.19 -16.93
C ARG A 266 0.50 15.46 -18.37
N LEU A 267 -0.04 16.48 -19.02
CA LEU A 267 0.40 16.90 -20.36
C LEU A 267 1.84 17.42 -20.36
N ASP A 268 2.24 18.18 -19.33
CA ASP A 268 3.62 18.62 -19.13
C ASP A 268 4.57 17.42 -19.00
N ASP A 269 4.24 16.46 -18.13
CA ASP A 269 5.01 15.23 -17.95
C ASP A 269 5.13 14.41 -19.24
N TYR A 270 4.05 14.27 -20.01
CA TYR A 270 4.08 13.56 -21.29
C TYR A 270 5.00 14.25 -22.30
N MET A 271 5.02 15.58 -22.32
CA MET A 271 5.91 16.33 -23.22
C MET A 271 7.37 16.27 -22.79
N VAL A 272 7.67 16.28 -21.48
CA VAL A 272 9.03 16.04 -20.98
C VAL A 272 9.51 14.65 -21.37
N ARG A 273 8.67 13.61 -21.25
CA ARG A 273 9.01 12.25 -21.69
C ARG A 273 9.18 12.15 -23.21
N ALA A 274 8.33 12.82 -23.99
CA ALA A 274 8.49 12.90 -25.44
C ALA A 274 9.82 13.58 -25.81
N GLN A 275 10.20 14.64 -25.09
CA GLN A 275 11.49 15.29 -25.28
C GLN A 275 12.68 14.40 -24.92
N GLN A 276 12.59 13.62 -23.85
CA GLN A 276 13.61 12.63 -23.49
C GLN A 276 13.74 11.54 -24.58
N LEU A 277 12.63 11.01 -25.07
CA LEU A 277 12.60 10.00 -26.14
C LEU A 277 13.22 10.56 -27.44
N VAL A 278 12.82 11.75 -27.86
CA VAL A 278 13.43 12.41 -29.03
C VAL A 278 14.92 12.68 -28.82
N THR A 279 15.33 13.10 -27.62
CA THR A 279 16.75 13.31 -27.29
C THR A 279 17.56 12.01 -27.37
N ILE A 280 17.01 10.89 -26.89
CA ILE A 280 17.63 9.57 -27.00
C ILE A 280 17.72 9.12 -28.46
N LEU A 281 16.64 9.29 -29.24
CA LEU A 281 16.59 8.95 -30.66
C LEU A 281 17.60 9.75 -31.49
N VAL A 282 17.80 11.02 -31.16
CA VAL A 282 18.78 11.91 -31.81
C VAL A 282 20.21 11.64 -31.32
N GLY A 283 20.40 11.27 -30.05
CA GLY A 283 21.71 11.00 -29.44
C GLY A 283 22.31 9.63 -29.78
N GLN A 284 21.51 8.64 -30.17
CA GLN A 284 21.96 7.30 -30.59
C GLN A 284 22.41 7.21 -32.07
N ASP A 285 22.69 8.35 -32.71
CA ASP A 285 23.10 8.48 -34.12
C ASP A 285 22.16 7.80 -35.16
N ARG A 286 20.92 7.49 -34.75
CA ARG A 286 19.84 7.01 -35.61
C ARG A 286 19.04 8.18 -36.20
N LYS A 287 19.73 9.16 -36.77
CA LYS A 287 19.11 10.22 -37.59
C LYS A 287 18.65 9.66 -38.93
N ASN A 288 17.70 8.73 -38.89
CA ASN A 288 16.99 8.30 -40.09
C ASN A 288 16.23 9.50 -40.67
N ALA A 289 16.24 9.66 -42.00
CA ALA A 289 15.55 10.74 -42.69
C ALA A 289 14.05 10.83 -42.29
N GLN A 290 13.44 9.69 -41.96
CA GLN A 290 12.07 9.60 -41.46
C GLN A 290 11.86 10.28 -40.10
N VAL A 291 12.83 10.24 -39.18
CA VAL A 291 12.74 10.89 -37.86
C VAL A 291 12.85 12.41 -38.01
N LEU A 292 13.77 12.87 -38.86
CA LEU A 292 13.91 14.30 -39.17
C LEU A 292 12.66 14.85 -39.87
N GLU A 293 12.06 14.08 -40.78
CA GLU A 293 10.84 14.48 -41.46
C GLU A 293 9.61 14.46 -40.52
N ALA A 294 9.51 13.49 -39.61
CA ALA A 294 8.47 13.48 -38.57
C ALA A 294 8.62 14.67 -37.60
N MET A 295 9.85 14.98 -37.17
CA MET A 295 10.13 16.16 -36.33
C MET A 295 9.79 17.47 -37.05
N LYS A 296 10.00 17.54 -38.37
CA LYS A 296 9.63 18.69 -39.20
C LYS A 296 8.11 18.80 -39.39
N ARG A 297 7.40 17.69 -39.57
CA ARG A 297 5.92 17.68 -39.71
C ARG A 297 5.19 18.12 -38.45
N VAL A 298 5.82 17.92 -37.30
CA VAL A 298 5.26 18.26 -35.98
C VAL A 298 5.79 19.61 -35.48
N ASP A 299 6.65 20.30 -36.25
CA ASP A 299 7.35 21.52 -35.84
C ASP A 299 7.95 21.40 -34.43
N TRP A 300 8.73 20.33 -34.24
CA TRP A 300 9.23 19.93 -32.94
C TRP A 300 10.04 21.02 -32.21
N ASP A 301 10.81 21.82 -32.94
CA ASP A 301 11.57 22.93 -32.35
C ASP A 301 10.68 24.07 -31.82
N TYR A 302 9.55 24.31 -32.48
CA TYR A 302 8.54 25.24 -32.00
C TYR A 302 7.82 24.67 -30.76
N LEU A 303 7.37 23.42 -30.82
CA LEU A 303 6.71 22.78 -29.67
C LEU A 303 7.61 22.71 -28.44
N ARG A 304 8.89 22.35 -28.59
CA ARG A 304 9.86 22.30 -27.49
C ARG A 304 10.03 23.64 -26.78
N THR A 305 9.91 24.75 -27.50
CA THR A 305 10.14 26.10 -26.94
C THR A 305 8.87 26.77 -26.44
N VAL A 306 7.74 26.52 -27.10
CA VAL A 306 6.47 27.19 -26.82
C VAL A 306 5.59 26.39 -25.86
N PHE A 307 5.60 25.06 -25.92
CA PHE A 307 4.72 24.23 -25.10
C PHE A 307 4.93 24.41 -23.59
N PRO A 308 6.16 24.41 -23.04
CA PRO A 308 6.35 24.59 -21.59
C PRO A 308 5.87 25.97 -21.11
N ARG A 309 5.97 26.99 -21.97
CA ARG A 309 5.47 28.33 -21.67
C ARG A 309 3.95 28.36 -21.66
N LEU A 310 3.31 27.80 -22.69
CA LEU A 310 1.84 27.72 -22.78
C LEU A 310 1.21 26.96 -21.60
N VAL A 311 1.80 25.83 -21.18
CA VAL A 311 1.28 25.08 -20.03
C VAL A 311 1.46 25.86 -18.72
N LYS A 312 2.59 26.55 -18.56
CA LYS A 312 2.84 27.42 -17.42
C LYS A 312 1.82 28.58 -17.37
N ASP A 313 1.64 29.28 -18.49
CA ASP A 313 0.71 30.40 -18.61
C ASP A 313 -0.75 29.95 -18.37
N MET A 314 -1.14 28.77 -18.86
CA MET A 314 -2.45 28.18 -18.60
C MET A 314 -2.62 27.78 -17.13
N SER A 315 -1.59 27.19 -16.50
CA SER A 315 -1.66 26.84 -15.07
C SER A 315 -1.70 28.07 -14.18
N GLU A 316 -1.03 29.16 -14.55
CA GLU A 316 -1.06 30.44 -13.84
C GLU A 316 -2.41 31.14 -14.02
N SER A 317 -2.96 31.14 -15.24
CA SER A 317 -4.28 31.70 -15.54
C SER A 317 -5.40 30.95 -14.81
N LEU A 318 -5.34 29.62 -14.76
CA LEU A 318 -6.28 28.80 -13.99
C LEU A 318 -6.13 29.02 -12.48
N GLY A 319 -4.90 29.19 -11.98
CA GLY A 319 -4.67 29.52 -10.58
C GLY A 319 -5.18 30.92 -10.20
N GLY A 320 -5.06 31.89 -11.11
CA GLY A 320 -5.66 33.21 -10.97
C GLY A 320 -7.18 33.14 -10.96
N LEU A 321 -7.77 32.45 -11.94
CA LEU A 321 -9.22 32.28 -12.06
C LEU A 321 -9.83 31.54 -10.86
N GLN A 322 -9.14 30.53 -10.32
CA GLN A 322 -9.55 29.84 -9.10
C GLN A 322 -9.50 30.76 -7.87
N ARG A 323 -8.51 31.65 -7.79
CA ARG A 323 -8.38 32.62 -6.69
C ARG A 323 -9.47 33.69 -6.78
N ASP A 324 -9.62 34.32 -7.94
CA ASP A 324 -10.63 35.36 -8.19
C ASP A 324 -12.04 34.81 -7.96
N TRP A 325 -12.28 33.55 -8.35
CA TRP A 325 -13.55 32.88 -8.14
C TRP A 325 -13.81 32.52 -6.67
N ARG A 326 -12.78 32.13 -5.91
CA ARG A 326 -12.89 31.93 -4.45
C ARG A 326 -13.13 33.24 -3.70
N GLU A 327 -12.51 34.34 -4.15
CA GLU A 327 -12.72 35.67 -3.59
C GLU A 327 -14.13 36.22 -3.91
N ALA A 328 -14.64 35.99 -5.12
CA ALA A 328 -15.98 36.39 -5.54
C ALA A 328 -17.11 35.55 -4.91
N SER A 329 -16.87 34.25 -4.68
CA SER A 329 -17.86 33.34 -4.09
C SER A 329 -17.93 33.44 -2.56
N PHE A 330 -16.91 34.00 -1.91
CA PHE A 330 -16.81 34.15 -0.46
C PHE A 330 -16.28 35.53 -0.04
N PRO A 331 -17.05 36.63 -0.26
CA PRO A 331 -16.64 37.95 0.16
C PRO A 331 -16.73 38.05 1.70
N GLY A 332 -15.62 37.74 2.39
CA GLY A 332 -15.52 37.85 3.85
C GLY A 332 -14.58 36.86 4.55
N LEU A 333 -14.08 35.82 3.88
CA LEU A 333 -13.14 34.85 4.48
C LEU A 333 -11.66 35.27 4.38
N GLY A 334 -11.35 36.33 3.62
CA GLY A 334 -10.00 36.86 3.47
C GLY A 334 -9.40 37.45 4.77
N GLU A 335 -10.23 37.98 5.67
CA GLU A 335 -9.74 38.54 6.95
C GLU A 335 -9.37 37.48 8.00
N LEU A 336 -9.90 36.25 7.90
CA LEU A 336 -9.59 35.18 8.84
C LEU A 336 -8.30 34.42 8.47
N ALA A 337 -7.95 34.34 7.18
CA ALA A 337 -6.71 33.71 6.74
C ALA A 337 -5.47 34.54 7.09
N SER A 338 -5.54 35.88 7.02
CA SER A 338 -4.44 36.77 7.44
C SER A 338 -4.25 36.83 8.97
N GLY A 339 -5.23 36.41 9.76
CA GLY A 339 -5.13 36.32 11.22
C GLY A 339 -4.34 35.12 11.75
N MET A 340 -4.18 34.04 10.97
CA MET A 340 -3.46 32.84 11.40
C MET A 340 -1.96 32.85 11.08
N GLU A 341 -1.48 33.67 10.14
CA GLU A 341 -0.04 33.86 9.90
C GLU A 341 0.64 34.75 10.97
N GLY A 342 -0.12 35.60 11.67
CA GLY A 342 0.39 36.42 12.78
C GLY A 342 0.53 35.69 14.12
N ALA A 343 -0.12 34.53 14.29
CA ALA A 343 -0.12 33.78 15.55
C ALA A 343 1.05 32.81 15.69
N ASN A 344 1.75 32.47 14.60
CA ASN A 344 2.90 31.55 14.64
C ASN A 344 4.24 32.25 14.97
N SER A 345 4.25 33.59 15.05
CA SER A 345 5.44 34.39 15.39
C SER A 345 5.52 34.79 16.86
N ARG A 346 4.53 34.44 17.69
CA ARG A 346 4.52 34.75 19.15
C ARG A 346 4.66 33.53 20.06
N SER A 347 4.80 32.34 19.50
CA SER A 347 4.91 31.08 20.26
C SER A 347 6.36 30.62 20.53
N ASN A 348 7.37 31.41 20.12
CA ASN A 348 8.79 31.07 20.29
C ASN A 348 9.54 31.97 21.29
N SER A 349 8.87 32.76 22.12
CA SER A 349 9.52 33.66 23.09
C SER A 349 9.30 33.34 24.57
N CYS A 350 8.83 32.14 24.93
CA CYS A 350 8.60 31.77 26.34
C CYS A 350 9.38 30.55 26.85
N LEU A 351 10.47 30.13 26.18
CA LEU A 351 11.38 29.10 26.67
C LEU A 351 12.85 29.57 26.60
N SER A 352 13.17 30.69 27.24
CA SER A 352 14.55 31.12 27.46
C SER A 352 14.68 32.13 28.60
N ALA A 353 14.25 31.76 29.82
CA ALA A 353 14.64 32.50 31.03
C ALA A 353 14.49 31.64 32.29
N ASN A 354 15.47 30.79 32.55
CA ASN A 354 15.86 30.40 33.93
C ASN A 354 17.22 29.67 33.91
N GLN A 355 18.27 30.42 33.61
CA GLN A 355 19.64 30.13 34.06
C GLN A 355 20.05 31.29 34.96
N GLY A 356 20.20 31.02 36.25
CA GLY A 356 20.59 31.98 37.25
C GLY A 356 20.90 31.31 38.59
N ASP A 357 22.19 31.15 38.85
CA ASP A 357 22.85 31.10 40.15
C ASP A 357 22.42 30.05 41.18
N LYS A 358 23.19 28.95 41.25
CA LYS A 358 23.57 28.35 42.53
C LYS A 358 25.08 28.16 42.61
N LYS A 359 25.69 29.10 43.35
CA LYS A 359 27.05 29.03 43.90
C LYS A 359 27.22 27.75 44.74
N LEU A 360 28.22 26.95 44.38
CA LEU A 360 28.82 25.94 45.24
C LEU A 360 29.71 26.65 46.29
N PRO A 361 29.63 26.29 47.59
CA PRO A 361 30.69 26.59 48.52
C PRO A 361 31.78 25.51 48.45
N ARG A 362 33.03 25.98 48.39
CA ARG A 362 34.21 25.24 48.82
C ARG A 362 34.10 25.02 50.33
N ASP A 363 34.37 23.80 50.80
CA ASP A 363 35.53 23.58 51.66
C ASP A 363 35.75 22.08 51.91
N SER A 364 36.97 21.65 51.55
CA SER A 364 37.96 21.07 52.44
C SER A 364 37.54 20.01 53.47
N ASP A 365 38.36 18.95 53.47
CA ASP A 365 38.74 18.11 54.60
C ASP A 365 38.09 16.73 54.84
N ARG A 366 38.98 15.74 54.75
CA ARG A 366 39.21 14.59 55.65
C ARG A 366 38.76 13.19 55.22
N GLN A 367 39.83 12.42 54.94
CA GLN A 367 40.17 11.11 55.53
C GLN A 367 39.66 9.84 54.84
N LEU A 368 40.60 9.25 54.09
CA LEU A 368 41.07 7.87 54.24
C LEU A 368 40.55 7.13 55.49
N ASN A 369 39.89 5.99 55.32
CA ASN A 369 40.42 4.70 55.75
C ASN A 369 39.46 3.53 55.44
N LEU A 370 40.10 2.44 55.01
CA LEU A 370 39.68 1.02 54.94
C LEU A 370 38.74 0.59 53.81
#